data_AF-A0A7C7T0W9-F1
#
_entry.id   AF-A0A7C7T0W9-F1
#
_cell.length_a   1.000
_cell.length_b   1.000
_cell.length_c   1.000
_cell.angle_alpha   90.00
_cell.angle_beta   90.00
_cell.angle_gamma   90.00
#
_symmetry.space_group_name_H-M   'P 1'
#
loop_
_entity.id
_entity.type
_entity.pdbx_description
1 polymer ?
#
loop_
_entity_poly.entity_id
_entity_poly.type
_entity_poly.pdbx_seq_one_letter_code
_entity_poly.pdbx_strand_id
1 'polypeptide(L)' 'MWYGIREAVGWAIVLLGLGMIALLVNMAVDRQILEAIAMTLPATVVFRSGIGLVRLATSGRMAARLDAER' A
#
# COMPACT_ATOMS: atom_id res chain seq x y z
N MET A 1 -0.23 -18.18 11.22
CA MET A 1 1.14 -17.67 10.94
C MET A 1 1.21 -16.76 9.71
N TRP A 2 0.56 -17.10 8.59
CA TRP A 2 0.66 -16.33 7.32
C TRP A 2 0.04 -14.91 7.33
N TYR A 3 -0.94 -14.63 8.21
CA TYR A 3 -1.61 -13.32 8.26
C TYR A 3 -0.72 -12.17 8.77
N GLY A 4 0.27 -12.46 9.63
CA GLY A 4 1.23 -11.45 10.08
C GLY A 4 2.15 -11.01 8.96
N ILE A 5 2.69 -11.97 8.22
CA ILE A 5 3.56 -11.74 7.06
C ILE A 5 2.82 -10.96 5.97
N ARG A 6 1.57 -11.34 5.64
CA ARG A 6 0.76 -10.61 4.66
C ARG A 6 0.49 -9.16 5.05
N GLU A 7 0.32 -8.87 6.34
CA GLU A 7 0.15 -7.50 6.81
C GLU A 7 1.45 -6.70 6.70
N ALA A 8 2.59 -7.29 7.11
CA ALA A 8 3.89 -6.65 6.98
C ALA A 8 4.24 -6.34 5.51
N VAL A 9 3.97 -7.28 4.60
CA VAL A 9 4.11 -7.07 3.15
C VAL A 9 3.16 -5.98 2.67
N GLY A 10 1.92 -5.95 3.14
CA GLY A 10 0.96 -4.89 2.86
C GLY A 10 1.51 -3.51 3.25
N TRP A 11 2.02 -3.36 4.47
CA TRP A 11 2.65 -2.12 4.94
C TRP A 11 3.88 -1.73 4.13
N ALA A 12 4.73 -2.68 3.75
CA ALA A 12 5.88 -2.41 2.88
C ALA A 12 5.45 -1.85 1.52
N ILE A 13 4.38 -2.41 0.92
CA ILE A 13 3.82 -1.91 -0.34
C ILE A 13 3.19 -0.51 -0.16
N VAL A 14 2.52 -0.26 0.98
CA VAL A 14 1.98 1.07 1.31
C VAL A 14 3.11 2.10 1.38
N LEU A 15 4.20 1.79 2.07
CA LEU A 15 5.37 2.66 2.18
C LEU A 15 6.03 2.90 0.82
N LEU A 16 6.09 1.86 -0.03
CA LEU A 16 6.59 2.01 -1.40
C LEU A 16 5.70 2.93 -2.24
N GLY A 17 4.37 2.78 -2.14
CA GLY A 17 3.41 3.69 -2.78
C GLY A 17 3.53 5.12 -2.29
N LEU A 18 3.74 5.33 -0.98
CA LEU A 18 4.03 6.65 -0.39
C LEU A 18 5.33 7.25 -0.93
N GLY A 19 6.39 6.44 -1.07
CA GLY A 19 7.64 6.86 -1.68
C GLY A 19 7.45 7.31 -3.13
N MET A 20 6.63 6.59 -3.91
CA MET A 20 6.28 7.01 -5.27
C MET A 20 5.50 8.32 -5.30
N ILE A 21 4.58 8.53 -4.37
CA ILE A 21 3.85 9.80 -4.24
C ILE A 21 4.81 10.94 -3.85
N ALA A 22 5.78 10.71 -2.97
CA ALA A 22 6.79 11.69 -2.63
C ALA A 22 7.67 12.06 -3.84
N LEU A 23 8.05 11.07 -4.66
CA LEU A 23 8.74 11.30 -5.93
C LEU A 23 7.89 12.14 -6.89
N LEU A 24 6.59 11.86 -7.01
CA LEU A 24 5.67 12.67 -7.82
C LEU A 24 5.62 14.13 -7.39
N VAL A 25 5.57 14.37 -6.08
CA VAL A 25 5.60 15.73 -5.54
C VAL A 25 6.93 16.40 -5.89
N ASN A 26 8.05 15.69 -5.80
CA ASN A 26 9.36 16.23 -6.16
C ASN A 26 9.45 16.56 -7.66
N MET A 27 9.00 15.65 -8.53
CA MET A 27 8.95 15.88 -9.98
C MET A 27 8.06 17.07 -10.34
N ALA A 28 6.94 17.25 -9.64
CA ALA A 28 6.07 18.41 -9.82
C ALA A 28 6.76 19.72 -9.40
N VAL A 29 7.53 19.71 -8.30
CA VAL A 29 8.36 20.84 -7.86
C VAL A 29 9.45 21.16 -8.87
N ASP A 30 10.09 20.14 -9.45
CA ASP A 30 11.11 20.25 -10.50
C ASP A 30 10.53 20.57 -11.90
N ARG A 31 9.24 20.92 -12.00
CA ARG A 31 8.51 21.24 -13.24
C ARG A 31 8.43 20.11 -14.27
N GLN A 32 8.69 18.86 -13.88
CA GLN A 32 8.57 17.67 -14.73
C GLN A 32 7.12 17.15 -14.75
N ILE A 33 6.18 18.00 -15.18
CA ILE A 33 4.74 17.76 -15.05
C ILE A 33 4.26 16.53 -15.85
N LEU A 34 4.77 16.34 -17.08
CA LEU A 34 4.34 15.23 -17.93
C LEU A 34 4.75 13.87 -17.35
N GLU A 35 5.97 13.77 -16.83
CA GLU A 35 6.46 12.55 -16.18
C GLU A 35 5.73 12.28 -14.87
N ALA A 36 5.44 13.34 -14.09
CA ALA A 36 4.63 13.22 -12.89
C ALA A 36 3.20 12.70 -13.20
N ILE A 37 2.56 13.19 -14.27
CA ILE A 37 1.24 12.69 -14.68
C ILE A 37 1.32 11.20 -15.02
N ALA A 38 2.32 10.78 -15.82
CA ALA A 38 2.50 9.38 -16.20
C ALA A 38 2.72 8.46 -14.97
N MET A 39 3.45 8.94 -13.97
CA MET A 39 3.76 8.19 -12.75
C MET A 39 2.63 8.19 -11.71
N THR A 40 1.61 9.05 -11.87
CA THR A 40 0.49 9.17 -10.91
C THR A 40 -0.36 7.91 -10.85
N LEU A 41 -0.65 7.28 -11.99
CA LEU A 41 -1.44 6.04 -12.05
C LEU A 41 -0.72 4.87 -11.36
N PRO A 42 0.56 4.54 -11.70
CA PRO A 42 1.33 3.52 -10.99
C PRO A 42 1.38 3.75 -9.48
N ALA A 43 1.69 4.97 -9.03
CA ALA A 43 1.79 5.29 -7.61
C ALA A 43 0.46 5.04 -6.87
N THR A 44 -0.66 5.46 -7.49
CA THR A 44 -2.00 5.27 -6.92
C THR A 44 -2.38 3.80 -6.83
N VAL A 45 -2.08 3.01 -7.87
CA VAL A 45 -2.35 1.57 -7.89
C VAL A 45 -1.55 0.87 -6.80
N VAL A 46 -0.25 1.11 -6.72
CA VAL A 46 0.62 0.48 -5.72
C VAL A 46 0.18 0.82 -4.30
N PHE A 47 -0.07 2.10 -4.02
CA PHE A 47 -0.53 2.54 -2.69
C PHE A 47 -1.87 1.87 -2.31
N ARG A 48 -2.85 1.87 -3.22
CA ARG A 48 -4.16 1.26 -2.98
C ARG A 48 -4.08 -0.26 -2.82
N SER A 49 -3.18 -0.91 -3.56
CA SER A 49 -2.94 -2.36 -3.46
C SER A 49 -2.39 -2.73 -2.08
N GLY A 50 -1.44 -1.95 -1.56
CA GLY A 50 -0.89 -2.14 -0.22
C GLY A 50 -1.98 -2.04 0.86
N ILE A 51 -2.81 -1.00 0.80
CA ILE A 51 -3.93 -0.81 1.75
C ILE A 51 -4.94 -1.96 1.65
N GLY A 52 -5.24 -2.44 0.44
CA GLY A 52 -6.10 -3.61 0.24
C GLY A 52 -5.56 -4.87 0.92
N LEU A 53 -4.26 -5.13 0.78
CA LEU A 53 -3.58 -6.26 1.42
C LEU A 53 -3.60 -6.17 2.95
N VAL A 54 -3.30 -4.99 3.51
CA VAL A 54 -3.35 -4.76 4.97
C VAL A 54 -4.77 -5.02 5.50
N ARG A 55 -5.79 -4.49 4.83
CA ARG A 55 -7.20 -4.72 5.21
C ARG A 55 -7.58 -6.20 5.18
N LEU A 56 -7.22 -6.92 4.12
CA LEU A 56 -7.52 -8.35 4.02
C LEU A 56 -6.77 -9.18 5.08
N ALA A 57 -5.51 -8.85 5.35
CA ALA A 57 -4.70 -9.55 6.32
C ALA A 57 -5.19 -9.33 7.77
N THR A 58 -5.56 -8.09 8.11
CA THR A 58 -6.11 -7.74 9.42
C THR A 58 -7.48 -8.36 9.65
N SER A 59 -8.39 -8.26 8.68
CA SER A 59 -9.70 -8.94 8.75
C SER A 59 -9.56 -10.45 8.91
N GLY A 60 -8.66 -11.09 8.14
CA GLY A 60 -8.41 -12.54 8.25
C GLY A 60 -7.86 -12.96 9.61
N ARG A 61 -6.99 -12.13 10.22
CA ARG A 61 -6.48 -12.39 11.56
C ARG A 61 -7.55 -12.25 12.63
N MET A 62 -8.41 -11.23 12.52
CA MET A 62 -9.51 -11.03 13.47
C MET A 62 -10.55 -12.15 13.36
N ALA A 63 -10.89 -12.57 12.14
CA ALA A 63 -11.78 -13.72 11.92
C ALA A 63 -11.20 -15.01 12.51
N ALA A 64 -9.92 -15.30 12.28
CA ALA A 64 -9.26 -16.47 12.83
C ALA A 64 -9.19 -16.44 14.37
N ARG A 65 -9.05 -15.25 14.97
CA ARG A 65 -9.09 -15.09 16.42
C ARG A 65 -10.48 -15.35 16.99
N LEU A 66 -11.52 -14.80 16.38
CA LEU A 66 -12.91 -15.00 16.80
C LEU A 66 -13.34 -16.47 16.70
N ASP A 67 -12.88 -17.19 15.67
CA ASP A 67 -13.17 -18.62 15.52
C ASP A 67 -12.48 -19.47 16.59
N ALA A 68 -11.29 -19.07 17.05
CA ALA A 68 -10.56 -19.76 18.12
C ALA A 68 -11.12 -19.51 19.53
N GLU A 69 -11.92 -18.46 19.72
CA GLU A 69 -12.59 -18.13 20.99
C GLU A 69 -13.97 -18.80 21.13
N ARG A 70 -14.40 -19.57 20.11
CA ARG A 70 -15.72 -20.21 20.01
C ARG A 70 -15.66 -21.70 20.31
#